data_AF-A0A6B3HT57-F1
#
_entry.id   AF-A0A6B3HT57-F1
#
_cell.length_a   1.000
_cell.length_b   1.000
_cell.length_c   1.000
_cell.angle_alpha   90.00
_cell.angle_beta   90.00
_cell.angle_gamma   90.00
#
_symmetry.space_group_name_H-M   'P 1'
#
loop_
_entity.id
_entity.type
_entity.pdbx_description
1 polymer ?
#
loop_
_entity_poly.entity_id
_entity_poly.type
_entity_poly.pdbx_seq_one_letter_code
_entity_poly.pdbx_strand_id
1 'polypeptide(L)' 'WSYDTPATVGTKMAWAKSQGLGGAFFWEFNGDTANGELVNAISNGLK' A
#
# COMPACT_ATOMS: atom_id res chain seq x y z
N TRP A 1 -12.91 -3.25 -14.66
CA TRP A 1 -12.46 -2.75 -13.34
C TRP A 1 -10.97 -2.99 -13.21
N SER A 2 -10.25 -2.09 -12.54
CA SER A 2 -8.82 -2.20 -12.23
C SER A 2 -8.62 -1.62 -10.82
N TYR A 3 -7.86 -2.30 -9.97
CA TYR A 3 -7.64 -1.92 -8.57
C TYR A 3 -6.34 -2.52 -8.04
N ASP A 4 -5.84 -1.96 -6.94
CA ASP A 4 -4.68 -2.48 -6.23
C ASP A 4 -5.02 -3.65 -5.31
N THR A 5 -4.08 -4.58 -5.19
CA THR A 5 -4.11 -5.72 -4.25
C THR A 5 -2.93 -5.60 -3.29
N PRO A 6 -2.88 -6.37 -2.18
CA PRO A 6 -1.71 -6.39 -1.32
C PRO A 6 -0.39 -6.65 -2.06
N ALA A 7 -0.41 -7.49 -3.11
CA ALA A 7 0.78 -7.77 -3.93
C ALA A 7 1.24 -6.57 -4.76
N THR A 8 0.31 -5.84 -5.40
CA THR A 8 0.67 -4.65 -6.20
C THR A 8 1.07 -3.48 -5.31
N VAL A 9 0.42 -3.31 -4.15
CA VAL A 9 0.83 -2.35 -3.11
C VAL A 9 2.25 -2.65 -2.65
N GLY A 10 2.59 -3.91 -2.34
CA GLY A 10 3.94 -4.29 -1.95
C GLY A 10 5.00 -3.89 -2.98
N THR A 11 4.72 -4.12 -4.27
CA THR A 11 5.61 -3.68 -5.37
C THR A 11 5.75 -2.16 -5.41
N LYS A 12 4.66 -1.40 -5.23
CA LYS A 12 4.69 0.07 -5.18
C LYS A 12 5.46 0.60 -3.98
N MET A 13 5.36 -0.04 -2.81
CA MET A 13 6.11 0.38 -1.63
C MET A 13 7.60 0.12 -1.79
N ALA A 14 7.99 -1.02 -2.38
CA ALA A 14 9.38 -1.30 -2.73
C ALA A 14 9.94 -0.23 -3.68
N TRP A 15 9.15 0.17 -4.68
CA TRP A 15 9.52 1.29 -5.55
C TRP A 15 9.66 2.61 -4.78
N ALA A 16 8.69 2.97 -3.93
CA ALA A 16 8.72 4.20 -3.14
C ALA A 16 9.97 4.28 -2.24
N LYS A 17 10.36 3.17 -1.60
CA LYS A 17 11.62 3.06 -0.84
C LYS A 17 12.84 3.27 -1.73
N SER A 18 12.87 2.66 -2.92
CA SER A 18 13.98 2.84 -3.86
C SER A 18 14.17 4.30 -4.31
N GLN A 19 13.10 5.09 -4.31
CA GLN A 19 13.11 6.51 -4.65
C GLN A 19 13.41 7.42 -3.45
N GLY A 20 13.59 6.87 -2.24
CA GLY A 20 13.80 7.66 -1.02
C GLY A 20 12.60 8.51 -0.62
N LEU A 21 11.38 8.11 -0.97
CA LEU A 21 10.17 8.84 -0.60
C LEU A 21 9.85 8.67 0.89
N GLY A 22 9.29 9.72 1.50
CA GLY A 22 9.00 9.75 2.94
C GLY A 22 7.79 8.90 3.40
N GLY A 23 7.02 8.34 2.46
CA GLY A 23 5.88 7.49 2.79
C GLY A 23 4.89 7.33 1.63
N ALA A 24 3.70 6.83 1.95
CA ALA A 24 2.61 6.66 1.01
C ALA A 24 1.27 7.05 1.65
N PHE A 25 0.33 7.43 0.80
CA PHE A 25 -1.06 7.72 1.14
C PHE A 25 -1.96 6.88 0.25
N PHE A 26 -3.12 6.47 0.77
CA PHE A 26 -4.15 5.83 -0.03
C PHE A 26 -5.54 6.39 0.32
N TRP A 27 -6.43 6.34 -0.66
CA TRP A 27 -7.81 6.82 -0.56
C TRP A 27 -8.74 5.63 -0.77
N GLU A 28 -9.55 5.18 0.20
CA GLU A 28 -9.72 5.64 1.59
C GLU A 28 -9.94 4.42 2.50
N PHE A 29 -9.97 4.59 3.83
CA PHE A 29 -10.10 3.46 4.75
C PHE A 29 -11.36 2.62 4.56
N ASN A 30 -12.49 3.22 4.19
CA ASN A 30 -13.75 2.50 4.00
C ASN A 30 -13.74 1.57 2.76
N GLY A 31 -12.76 1.75 1.86
CA GLY A 31 -12.57 0.88 0.70
C GLY A 31 -11.66 -0.32 0.98
N ASP A 32 -11.05 -0.42 2.16
CA ASP A 32 -10.24 -1.57 2.56
C ASP A 32 -11.13 -2.73 3.05
N THR A 33 -10.56 -3.94 3.13
CA THR A 33 -11.25 -5.07 3.73
C THR A 33 -11.41 -4.87 5.24
N ALA A 34 -12.33 -5.62 5.87
CA ALA A 34 -12.49 -5.58 7.33
C ALA A 34 -11.21 -5.94 8.11
N ASN A 35 -10.25 -6.60 7.45
CA ASN A 35 -8.96 -6.97 8.02
C ASN A 35 -7.85 -5.93 7.74
N GLY A 36 -8.15 -4.85 7.02
CA GLY A 36 -7.19 -3.79 6.70
C GLY A 36 -6.04 -4.26 5.80
N GLU A 37 -6.32 -5.12 4.82
CA GLU A 37 -5.28 -5.77 4.01
C GLU A 37 -4.41 -4.75 3.25
N LEU A 38 -4.99 -3.67 2.74
CA LEU A 38 -4.25 -2.66 1.98
C LEU A 38 -3.41 -1.76 2.89
N VAL A 39 -3.97 -1.27 4.01
CA VAL A 39 -3.20 -0.47 4.97
C VAL A 39 -2.05 -1.29 5.59
N ASN A 40 -2.28 -2.57 5.86
CA ASN A 40 -1.24 -3.48 6.36
C ASN A 40 -0.15 -3.71 5.29
N ALA A 41 -0.52 -3.85 4.02
CA ALA A 41 0.44 -3.96 2.92
C ALA A 41 1.31 -2.70 2.78
N ILE A 42 0.73 -1.50 2.91
CA ILE A 42 1.47 -0.22 2.92
C ILE A 42 2.45 -0.20 4.11
N SER A 43 1.94 -0.46 5.32
CA SER A 43 2.72 -0.44 6.55
C SER A 43 3.90 -1.42 6.50
N ASN A 44 3.67 -2.63 6.03
CA ASN A 44 4.71 -3.65 5.92
C ASN A 44 5.69 -3.36 4.78
N GLY A 45 5.23 -2.78 3.68
CA GLY A 45 6.08 -2.46 2.53
C GLY A 45 7.00 -1.27 2.73
N LEU A 46 6.69 -0.35 3.67
CA LEU A 46 7.50 0.84 3.97
C LEU A 46 8.52 0.64 5.11
N LYS A 47 8.36 -0.38 5.94
CA LYS A 47 9.37 -0.84 6.91
C LYS A 47 10.56 -1.41 6.16
#